data_AF-A0A7S1ZUA9-F1
#
_entry.id   AF-A0A7S1ZUA9-F1
#
_cell.length_a   1.000
_cell.length_b   1.000
_cell.length_c   1.000
_cell.angle_alpha   90.00
_cell.angle_beta   90.00
_cell.angle_gamma   90.00
#
_symmetry.space_group_name_H-M   'P 1'
#
loop_
_entity.id
_entity.type
_entity.pdbx_description
1 polymer ?
#
loop_
_entity_poly.entity_id
_entity_poly.type
_entity_poly.pdbx_seq_one_letter_code
_entity_poly.pdbx_strand_id
1 'polypeptide(L)'
;MAVWRGSMTGLDWMAMEQLPPSEREGLSDQDLCLRYSERCRLVYETNRPGSSGLVNAGMTDLLEGQIPEVINGVNLIKGEMSVAEQMRFKAIISIQGNDVASGLKWSLFSKSVVIMPPPTVTSWAMEELLVPWVHYVPLEDIGKIDERVKWVRDHDEESKRIAERATLWIWDMFFHPDASGDEVEVKAGIVRRYAQYFAEWKDA
;
A
#
# COMPACT_ATOMS: atom_id res chain seq x y z
N MET A 1 -9.68 -13.95 4.22
CA MET A 1 -10.44 -12.77 4.68
C MET A 1 -9.82 -11.50 4.11
N ALA A 2 -8.54 -11.23 4.39
CA ALA A 2 -7.77 -10.16 3.72
C ALA A 2 -6.61 -10.74 2.89
N VAL A 3 -6.09 -9.97 1.93
CA VAL A 3 -4.94 -10.36 1.09
C VAL A 3 -3.92 -9.22 0.97
N TRP A 4 -2.66 -9.61 0.84
CA TRP A 4 -1.56 -8.76 0.38
C TRP A 4 -0.60 -9.54 -0.51
N ARG A 5 -0.18 -8.95 -1.63
CA ARG A 5 0.89 -9.47 -2.50
C ARG A 5 1.74 -8.30 -2.98
N GLY A 6 3.05 -8.43 -2.87
CA GLY A 6 3.99 -7.42 -3.36
C GLY A 6 5.45 -7.83 -3.16
N SER A 7 6.38 -7.07 -3.72
CA SER A 7 7.81 -7.28 -3.52
C SER A 7 8.33 -6.59 -2.26
N MET A 8 9.55 -6.93 -1.84
CA MET A 8 10.20 -6.36 -0.64
C MET A 8 10.59 -4.88 -0.75
N THR A 9 10.41 -4.23 -1.91
CA THR A 9 10.81 -2.84 -2.15
C THR A 9 10.10 -1.83 -1.21
N GLY A 10 10.75 -0.70 -0.91
CA GLY A 10 10.15 0.36 -0.09
C GLY A 10 11.14 1.40 0.43
N LEU A 11 10.62 2.56 0.86
CA LEU A 11 11.43 3.63 1.49
C LEU A 11 12.11 3.18 2.79
N ASP A 12 11.43 2.38 3.61
CA ASP A 12 11.99 1.84 4.86
C ASP A 12 13.21 0.95 4.62
N TRP A 13 13.17 0.21 3.51
CA TRP A 13 14.29 -0.62 3.10
C TRP A 13 15.51 0.24 2.69
N MET A 14 15.28 1.33 1.95
CA MET A 14 16.35 2.27 1.61
C MET A 14 17.00 2.88 2.86
N ALA A 15 16.21 3.11 3.93
CA ALA A 15 16.74 3.53 5.22
C ALA A 15 17.62 2.43 5.85
N MET A 16 17.24 1.16 5.71
CA MET A 16 18.08 0.04 6.16
C MET A 16 19.43 -0.03 5.45
N GLU A 17 19.46 0.14 4.12
CA GLU A 17 20.69 0.16 3.32
C GLU A 17 21.64 1.31 3.68
N GLN A 18 21.12 2.35 4.31
CA GLN A 18 21.90 3.48 4.82
C GLN A 18 22.41 3.27 6.26
N LEU A 19 21.96 2.21 6.96
CA LEU A 19 22.44 1.92 8.32
C LEU A 19 23.95 1.66 8.33
N PRO A 20 24.69 2.22 9.31
CA PRO A 20 26.09 1.88 9.53
C PRO A 20 26.26 0.36 9.73
N PRO A 21 27.35 -0.25 9.23
CA PRO A 21 27.61 -1.68 9.43
C PRO A 21 27.55 -2.12 10.90
N SER A 22 27.97 -1.26 11.82
CA SER A 22 27.93 -1.50 13.27
C SER A 22 26.52 -1.61 13.85
N GLU A 23 25.51 -1.02 13.21
CA GLU A 23 24.10 -1.13 13.63
C GLU A 23 23.42 -2.36 13.03
N ARG A 24 23.99 -2.95 11.97
CA ARG A 24 23.55 -4.23 11.41
C ARG A 24 24.22 -5.42 12.11
N GLU A 25 25.45 -5.25 12.59
CA GLU A 25 26.16 -6.27 13.34
C GLU A 25 25.37 -6.67 14.60
N GLY A 26 24.90 -7.92 14.62
CA GLY A 26 24.16 -8.51 15.75
C GLY A 26 22.64 -8.51 15.61
N LEU A 27 22.07 -7.92 14.55
CA LEU A 27 20.65 -8.08 14.25
C LEU A 27 20.39 -9.43 13.58
N SER A 28 19.36 -10.14 14.04
CA SER A 28 18.88 -11.35 13.37
C SER A 28 18.12 -11.00 12.09
N ASP A 29 17.94 -11.97 11.18
CA ASP A 29 17.08 -11.80 10.00
C ASP A 29 15.66 -11.36 10.39
N GLN A 30 15.17 -11.85 11.54
CA GLN A 30 13.89 -11.42 12.10
C GLN A 30 13.92 -9.95 12.53
N ASP A 31 14.97 -9.49 13.21
CA ASP A 31 15.10 -8.08 13.58
C ASP A 31 15.11 -7.18 12.35
N LEU A 32 15.84 -7.57 11.31
CA LEU A 32 15.90 -6.84 10.04
C LEU A 32 14.50 -6.76 9.40
N CYS A 33 13.82 -7.89 9.30
CA CYS A 33 12.46 -8.01 8.76
C CYS A 33 11.44 -7.16 9.53
N LEU A 34 11.46 -7.20 10.86
CA LEU A 34 10.45 -6.55 11.69
C LEU A 34 10.69 -5.05 11.87
N ARG A 35 11.94 -4.59 11.80
CA ARG A 35 12.28 -3.18 12.09
C ARG A 35 12.36 -2.31 10.84
N TYR A 36 12.78 -2.87 9.71
CA TYR A 36 13.17 -2.07 8.55
C TYR A 36 12.41 -2.40 7.27
N SER A 37 11.35 -3.21 7.36
CA SER A 37 10.44 -3.44 6.26
C SER A 37 9.03 -3.70 6.77
N GLU A 38 8.13 -2.74 6.63
CA GLU A 38 6.71 -2.94 6.96
C GLU A 38 6.10 -4.12 6.19
N ARG A 39 6.55 -4.33 4.95
CA ARG A 39 6.11 -5.45 4.10
C ARG A 39 6.61 -6.80 4.63
N CYS A 40 7.87 -6.87 5.05
CA CYS A 40 8.40 -8.08 5.69
C CYS A 40 7.70 -8.35 7.01
N ARG A 41 7.55 -7.31 7.84
CA ARG A 41 6.81 -7.39 9.09
C ARG A 41 5.39 -7.89 8.89
N LEU A 42 4.69 -7.39 7.87
CA LEU A 42 3.31 -7.80 7.57
C LEU A 42 3.24 -9.29 7.28
N VAL A 43 4.12 -9.77 6.40
CA VAL A 43 4.14 -11.18 6.00
C VAL A 43 4.57 -12.06 7.18
N TYR A 44 5.57 -11.66 7.95
CA TYR A 44 6.04 -12.42 9.10
C TYR A 44 4.96 -12.53 10.19
N GLU A 45 4.38 -11.41 10.63
CA GLU A 45 3.38 -11.37 11.71
C GLU A 45 2.10 -12.13 11.35
N THR A 46 1.72 -12.11 10.07
CA THR A 46 0.47 -12.76 9.61
C THR A 46 0.63 -14.26 9.30
N ASN A 47 1.87 -14.75 9.14
CA ASN A 47 2.15 -16.16 8.86
C ASN A 47 2.85 -16.90 10.02
N ARG A 48 3.32 -16.20 11.07
CA ARG A 48 3.95 -16.84 12.23
C ARG A 48 3.00 -17.76 12.99
N PRO A 49 3.51 -18.76 13.73
CA PRO A 49 2.69 -19.60 14.60
C PRO A 49 1.84 -18.77 15.57
N GLY A 50 0.55 -19.13 15.68
CA GLY A 50 -0.41 -18.44 16.54
C GLY A 50 -1.02 -17.16 15.96
N SER A 51 -0.72 -16.81 14.70
CA SER A 51 -1.40 -15.73 13.97
C SER A 51 -2.88 -16.04 13.73
N SER A 52 -3.69 -15.01 13.42
CA SER A 52 -5.14 -15.16 13.25
C SER A 52 -5.57 -16.04 12.08
N GLY A 53 -4.71 -16.27 11.09
CA GLY A 53 -5.03 -16.94 9.84
C GLY A 53 -6.00 -16.17 8.94
N LEU A 54 -6.36 -14.93 9.28
CA LEU A 54 -7.32 -14.13 8.52
C LEU A 54 -6.67 -13.42 7.32
N VAL A 55 -5.35 -13.25 7.34
CA VAL A 55 -4.59 -12.54 6.31
C VAL A 55 -3.80 -13.50 5.46
N ASN A 56 -4.04 -13.46 4.16
CA ASN A 56 -3.20 -14.14 3.18
C ASN A 56 -2.17 -13.15 2.62
N ALA A 57 -1.08 -12.93 3.34
CA ALA A 57 0.04 -12.10 2.89
C ALA A 57 1.21 -12.96 2.40
N GLY A 58 1.94 -12.49 1.40
CA GLY A 58 3.18 -13.09 0.94
C GLY A 58 3.92 -12.19 -0.04
N MET A 59 5.24 -12.27 0.00
CA MET A 59 6.12 -11.58 -0.94
C MET A 59 6.17 -12.32 -2.27
N THR A 60 6.05 -11.59 -3.37
CA THR A 60 6.20 -12.15 -4.72
C THR A 60 7.66 -12.22 -5.14
N ASP A 61 8.49 -11.36 -4.55
CA ASP A 61 9.91 -11.27 -4.83
C ASP A 61 10.67 -10.71 -3.61
N LEU A 62 11.87 -11.20 -3.40
CA LEU A 62 12.83 -10.75 -2.39
C LEU A 62 14.04 -10.18 -3.10
N LEU A 63 14.58 -9.09 -2.59
CA LEU A 63 15.89 -8.60 -3.01
C LEU A 63 16.96 -9.62 -2.62
N GLU A 64 17.64 -10.15 -3.63
CA GLU A 64 18.57 -11.26 -3.50
C GLU A 64 19.69 -10.95 -2.48
N GLY A 65 19.97 -11.91 -1.59
CA GLY A 65 21.05 -11.83 -0.61
C GLY A 65 20.81 -10.92 0.60
N GLN A 66 19.60 -10.37 0.75
CA GLN A 66 19.30 -9.41 1.83
C GLN A 66 18.49 -10.01 2.98
N ILE A 67 17.45 -10.79 2.69
CA ILE A 67 16.63 -11.49 3.68
C ILE A 67 16.35 -12.92 3.16
N PRO A 68 16.45 -13.97 3.98
CA PRO A 68 16.14 -15.33 3.56
C PRO A 68 14.64 -15.51 3.30
N GLU A 69 14.28 -16.44 2.40
CA GLU A 69 12.88 -16.77 2.10
C GLU A 69 12.12 -17.29 3.33
N VAL A 70 12.83 -17.90 4.28
CA VAL A 70 12.26 -18.47 5.50
C VAL A 70 12.98 -17.91 6.72
N ILE A 71 12.22 -17.29 7.63
CA ILE A 71 12.73 -16.80 8.92
C ILE A 71 12.04 -17.58 10.04
N ASN A 72 12.80 -18.29 10.87
CA ASN A 72 12.28 -19.04 12.03
C ASN A 72 11.08 -19.96 11.67
N GLY A 73 11.14 -20.61 10.50
CA GLY A 73 10.09 -21.49 9.98
C GLY A 73 8.91 -20.78 9.31
N VAL A 74 8.92 -19.45 9.20
CA VAL A 74 7.90 -18.65 8.51
C VAL A 74 8.34 -18.41 7.07
N ASN A 75 7.61 -18.96 6.11
CA ASN A 75 7.84 -18.70 4.68
C ASN A 75 7.30 -17.31 4.29
N LEU A 76 8.18 -16.45 3.80
CA LEU A 76 7.87 -15.10 3.35
C LEU A 76 7.37 -15.06 1.90
N ILE A 77 7.85 -15.97 1.06
CA ILE A 77 7.51 -15.98 -0.37
C ILE A 77 6.18 -16.69 -0.62
N LYS A 78 5.33 -16.07 -1.43
CA LYS A 78 4.17 -16.69 -2.07
C LYS A 78 4.10 -16.26 -3.53
N GLY A 79 3.62 -17.16 -4.38
CA GLY A 79 3.44 -16.87 -5.80
C GLY A 79 2.59 -15.62 -6.04
N GLU A 80 2.82 -15.02 -7.20
CA GLU A 80 2.03 -13.89 -7.69
C GLU A 80 0.53 -14.22 -7.70
N MET A 81 -0.29 -13.18 -7.50
CA MET A 81 -1.73 -13.27 -7.67
C MET A 81 -2.17 -12.18 -8.63
N SER A 82 -2.99 -12.55 -9.60
CA SER A 82 -3.65 -11.60 -10.48
C SER A 82 -4.56 -10.66 -9.70
N VAL A 83 -4.81 -9.48 -10.26
CA VAL A 83 -5.77 -8.51 -9.70
C VAL A 83 -7.14 -9.16 -9.46
N ALA A 84 -7.60 -9.99 -10.41
CA ALA A 84 -8.87 -10.71 -10.30
C ALA A 84 -8.93 -11.68 -9.12
N GLU A 85 -7.82 -12.35 -8.78
CA GLU A 85 -7.76 -13.24 -7.62
C GLU A 85 -7.75 -12.45 -6.30
N GLN A 86 -7.03 -11.32 -6.25
CA GLN A 86 -6.98 -10.48 -5.07
C GLN A 86 -8.35 -9.84 -4.76
N MET A 87 -9.10 -9.43 -5.80
CA MET A 87 -10.47 -8.88 -5.65
C MET A 87 -11.52 -9.89 -5.15
N ARG A 88 -11.17 -11.19 -5.02
CA ARG A 88 -12.05 -12.18 -4.38
C ARG A 88 -12.05 -12.08 -2.85
N PHE A 89 -11.09 -11.35 -2.28
CA PHE A 89 -11.00 -11.14 -0.84
C PHE A 89 -11.86 -9.95 -0.42
N LYS A 90 -12.43 -10.02 0.79
CA LYS A 90 -13.25 -8.93 1.32
C LYS A 90 -12.41 -7.68 1.61
N ALA A 91 -11.15 -7.85 1.99
CA ALA A 91 -10.21 -6.76 2.21
C ALA A 91 -8.92 -6.92 1.42
N ILE A 92 -8.40 -5.81 0.91
CA ILE A 92 -7.08 -5.72 0.28
C ILE A 92 -6.21 -4.80 1.14
N ILE A 93 -5.04 -5.27 1.51
CA ILE A 93 -4.07 -4.46 2.26
C ILE A 93 -3.22 -3.71 1.24
N SER A 94 -3.02 -2.40 1.44
CA SER A 94 -2.17 -1.58 0.59
C SER A 94 -1.06 -0.95 1.43
N ILE A 95 0.17 -1.35 1.17
CA ILE A 95 1.37 -0.82 1.84
C ILE A 95 2.21 -0.10 0.79
N GLN A 96 2.59 1.13 1.09
CA GLN A 96 3.39 1.97 0.19
C GLN A 96 4.75 1.30 -0.12
N GLY A 97 5.35 1.66 -1.26
CA GLY A 97 6.68 1.20 -1.66
C GLY A 97 7.67 2.35 -1.66
N ASN A 98 8.40 2.49 -2.76
CA ASN A 98 9.28 3.64 -3.00
C ASN A 98 8.47 4.92 -3.32
N ASP A 99 7.25 4.73 -3.78
CA ASP A 99 6.25 5.75 -4.15
C ASP A 99 4.88 5.19 -3.72
N VAL A 100 3.77 5.74 -4.21
CA VAL A 100 2.42 5.19 -4.07
C VAL A 100 2.38 3.68 -4.31
N ALA A 101 1.54 2.96 -3.56
CA ALA A 101 1.32 1.55 -3.81
C ALA A 101 0.69 1.37 -5.19
N SER A 102 1.39 0.70 -6.11
CA SER A 102 0.95 0.55 -7.52
C SER A 102 -0.45 -0.06 -7.65
N GLY A 103 -0.85 -0.88 -6.68
CA GLY A 103 -2.16 -1.51 -6.66
C GLY A 103 -3.30 -0.72 -6.03
N LEU A 104 -3.02 0.45 -5.45
CA LEU A 104 -4.01 1.19 -4.67
C LEU A 104 -5.24 1.58 -5.48
N LYS A 105 -5.06 2.09 -6.70
CA LYS A 105 -6.15 2.63 -7.53
C LYS A 105 -7.19 1.57 -7.88
N TRP A 106 -6.74 0.42 -8.38
CA TRP A 106 -7.66 -0.69 -8.68
C TRP A 106 -8.23 -1.33 -7.41
N SER A 107 -7.51 -1.26 -6.29
CA SER A 107 -8.03 -1.75 -5.00
C SER A 107 -9.16 -0.87 -4.48
N LEU A 108 -9.02 0.46 -4.56
CA LEU A 108 -10.07 1.43 -4.21
C LEU A 108 -11.29 1.33 -5.14
N PHE A 109 -11.06 1.03 -6.42
CA PHE A 109 -12.14 0.76 -7.38
C PHE A 109 -12.71 -0.66 -7.29
N SER A 110 -12.11 -1.52 -6.48
CA SER A 110 -12.66 -2.84 -6.22
C SER A 110 -13.81 -2.74 -5.22
N LYS A 111 -14.70 -3.74 -5.22
CA LYS A 111 -15.72 -3.88 -4.16
C LYS A 111 -15.15 -4.41 -2.84
N SER A 112 -13.82 -4.51 -2.72
CA SER A 112 -13.12 -4.90 -1.50
C SER A 112 -12.80 -3.65 -0.69
N VAL A 113 -12.82 -3.74 0.64
CA VAL A 113 -12.37 -2.63 1.48
C VAL A 113 -10.84 -2.58 1.50
N VAL A 114 -10.28 -1.38 1.35
CA VAL A 114 -8.83 -1.18 1.45
C VAL A 114 -8.44 -0.94 2.90
N ILE A 115 -7.41 -1.65 3.38
CA ILE A 115 -6.73 -1.40 4.65
C ILE A 115 -5.35 -0.84 4.32
N MET A 116 -5.02 0.36 4.78
CA MET A 116 -3.74 0.99 4.46
C MET A 116 -3.28 2.00 5.51
N PRO A 117 -1.96 2.24 5.64
CA PRO A 117 -1.45 3.39 6.36
C PRO A 117 -1.92 4.71 5.74
N PRO A 118 -1.94 5.81 6.49
CA PRO A 118 -2.15 7.14 5.93
C PRO A 118 -1.15 7.39 4.79
N PRO A 119 -1.62 7.83 3.61
CA PRO A 119 -0.74 8.04 2.47
C PRO A 119 0.20 9.23 2.73
N THR A 120 1.47 9.04 2.42
CA THR A 120 2.54 10.04 2.57
C THR A 120 3.02 10.60 1.24
N VAL A 121 2.63 9.97 0.14
CA VAL A 121 2.97 10.36 -1.23
C VAL A 121 1.68 10.42 -2.03
N THR A 122 1.60 11.38 -2.96
CA THR A 122 0.42 11.62 -3.78
C THR A 122 0.75 11.54 -5.27
N SER A 123 -0.27 11.16 -6.04
CA SER A 123 -0.30 11.13 -7.48
C SER A 123 -1.59 11.81 -7.98
N TRP A 124 -1.93 11.61 -9.25
CA TRP A 124 -3.17 12.14 -9.82
C TRP A 124 -4.45 11.64 -9.09
N ALA A 125 -4.35 10.54 -8.32
CA ALA A 125 -5.46 10.01 -7.54
C ALA A 125 -5.70 10.74 -6.20
N MET A 126 -4.91 11.78 -5.91
CA MET A 126 -4.99 12.63 -4.72
C MET A 126 -5.07 11.82 -3.43
N GLU A 127 -4.11 10.91 -3.23
CA GLU A 127 -4.09 10.03 -2.07
C GLU A 127 -4.19 10.77 -0.73
N GLU A 128 -3.60 11.95 -0.62
CA GLU A 128 -3.65 12.83 0.56
C GLU A 128 -5.06 13.29 0.93
N LEU A 129 -6.00 13.25 -0.02
CA LEU A 129 -7.41 13.59 0.22
C LEU A 129 -8.26 12.35 0.57
N LEU A 130 -7.68 11.15 0.58
CA LEU A 130 -8.37 9.96 1.05
C LEU A 130 -8.61 10.07 2.57
N VAL A 131 -9.88 9.99 2.96
CA VAL A 131 -10.30 10.17 4.36
C VAL A 131 -10.41 8.80 5.05
N PRO A 132 -9.74 8.59 6.21
CA PRO A 132 -9.84 7.34 6.96
C PRO A 132 -11.28 7.11 7.42
N TRP A 133 -11.71 5.85 7.43
CA TRP A 133 -13.08 5.39 7.69
C TRP A 133 -14.14 5.89 6.71
N VAL A 134 -13.74 6.60 5.65
CA VAL A 134 -14.62 6.98 4.53
C VAL A 134 -14.18 6.28 3.26
N HIS A 135 -12.89 6.37 2.88
CA HIS A 135 -12.36 5.74 1.66
C HIS A 135 -11.52 4.48 1.95
N TYR A 136 -11.03 4.31 3.17
CA TYR A 136 -10.25 3.14 3.57
C TYR A 136 -10.32 2.93 5.08
N VAL A 137 -9.95 1.73 5.53
CA VAL A 137 -9.73 1.43 6.96
C VAL A 137 -8.28 1.75 7.31
N PRO A 138 -8.01 2.68 8.24
CA PRO A 138 -6.65 3.08 8.55
C PRO A 138 -5.87 1.98 9.29
N LEU A 139 -4.58 1.89 8.98
CA LEU A 139 -3.62 1.01 9.63
C LEU A 139 -2.46 1.86 10.16
N GLU A 140 -2.44 2.13 11.46
CA GLU A 140 -1.43 2.97 12.10
C GLU A 140 -0.03 2.35 12.04
N ASP A 141 0.03 1.03 12.26
CA ASP A 141 1.23 0.23 12.14
C ASP A 141 0.85 -1.23 11.85
N ILE A 142 1.79 -2.00 11.31
CA ILE A 142 1.56 -3.38 10.91
C ILE A 142 1.13 -4.28 12.08
N GLY A 143 1.52 -3.98 13.33
CA GLY A 143 1.10 -4.72 14.52
C GLY A 143 -0.42 -4.68 14.76
N LYS A 144 -1.13 -3.75 14.12
CA LYS A 144 -2.60 -3.61 14.19
C LYS A 144 -3.35 -4.36 13.10
N ILE A 145 -2.67 -5.05 12.19
CA ILE A 145 -3.33 -5.65 11.02
C ILE A 145 -4.41 -6.67 11.40
N ASP A 146 -4.15 -7.53 12.38
CA ASP A 146 -5.12 -8.52 12.83
C ASP A 146 -6.36 -7.87 13.46
N GLU A 147 -6.19 -6.75 14.16
CA GLU A 147 -7.28 -5.96 14.74
C GLU A 147 -8.15 -5.36 13.62
N ARG A 148 -7.52 -4.73 12.61
CA ARG A 148 -8.23 -4.12 11.47
C ARG A 148 -8.97 -5.15 10.63
N VAL A 149 -8.37 -6.31 10.37
CA VAL A 149 -9.00 -7.37 9.58
C VAL A 149 -10.17 -8.01 10.35
N LYS A 150 -10.06 -8.18 11.66
CA LYS A 150 -11.19 -8.60 12.51
C LYS A 150 -12.30 -7.55 12.51
N TRP A 151 -11.96 -6.27 12.63
CA TRP A 151 -12.96 -5.19 12.55
C TRP A 151 -13.73 -5.25 11.22
N VAL A 152 -13.04 -5.38 10.08
CA VAL A 152 -13.69 -5.51 8.76
C VAL A 152 -14.59 -6.74 8.69
N ARG A 153 -14.16 -7.87 9.26
CA ARG A 153 -14.97 -9.09 9.30
C ARG A 153 -16.27 -8.86 10.08
N ASP A 154 -16.17 -8.17 11.22
CA ASP A 154 -17.26 -8.02 12.18
C ASP A 154 -18.19 -6.80 11.89
N HIS A 155 -17.78 -5.89 10.99
CA HIS A 155 -18.53 -4.69 10.58
C HIS A 155 -18.77 -4.69 9.06
N ASP A 156 -19.59 -5.62 8.58
CA ASP A 156 -19.80 -5.85 7.14
C ASP A 156 -20.43 -4.63 6.43
N GLU A 157 -21.47 -4.05 7.02
CA GLU A 157 -22.19 -2.90 6.44
C GLU A 157 -21.31 -1.64 6.37
N GLU A 158 -20.56 -1.35 7.43
CA GLU A 158 -19.60 -0.24 7.45
C GLU A 158 -18.49 -0.46 6.42
N SER A 159 -17.94 -1.68 6.36
CA SER A 159 -16.89 -2.03 5.39
C SER A 159 -17.38 -1.85 3.95
N LYS A 160 -18.63 -2.24 3.67
CA LYS A 160 -19.26 -2.06 2.36
C LYS A 160 -19.40 -0.59 2.00
N ARG A 161 -19.87 0.26 2.93
CA ARG A 161 -19.98 1.71 2.70
C ARG A 161 -18.61 2.33 2.40
N ILE A 162 -17.56 1.93 3.13
CA ILE A 162 -16.20 2.41 2.88
C ILE A 162 -15.74 2.03 1.47
N ALA A 163 -15.93 0.77 1.06
CA ALA A 163 -15.57 0.32 -0.28
C ALA A 163 -16.37 1.05 -1.38
N GLU A 164 -17.66 1.31 -1.18
CA GLU A 164 -18.50 2.08 -2.11
C GLU A 164 -17.99 3.52 -2.27
N ARG A 165 -17.65 4.18 -1.17
CA ARG A 165 -17.08 5.54 -1.19
C ARG A 165 -15.71 5.58 -1.87
N ALA A 166 -14.87 4.58 -1.63
CA ALA A 166 -13.59 4.42 -2.34
C ALA A 166 -13.80 4.22 -3.85
N THR A 167 -14.79 3.42 -4.23
CA THR A 167 -15.12 3.15 -5.62
C THR A 167 -15.58 4.42 -6.31
N LEU A 168 -16.45 5.20 -5.67
CA LEU A 168 -16.92 6.50 -6.19
C LEU A 168 -15.77 7.47 -6.40
N TRP A 169 -14.81 7.54 -5.48
CA TRP A 169 -13.62 8.39 -5.62
C TRP A 169 -12.86 8.12 -6.92
N ILE A 170 -12.56 6.85 -7.21
CA ILE A 170 -11.87 6.48 -8.45
C ILE A 170 -12.78 6.64 -9.67
N TRP A 171 -14.09 6.38 -9.51
CA TRP A 171 -15.06 6.54 -10.57
C TRP A 171 -15.16 7.99 -11.04
N ASP A 172 -15.22 8.94 -10.11
CA ASP A 172 -15.28 10.37 -10.41
C ASP A 172 -14.07 10.80 -11.25
N MET A 173 -12.88 10.27 -10.95
CA MET A 173 -11.64 10.63 -11.64
C MET A 173 -11.46 10.01 -13.04
N PHE A 174 -12.07 8.86 -13.32
CA PHE A 174 -11.83 8.13 -14.58
C PHE A 174 -13.05 7.93 -15.45
N PHE A 175 -14.22 7.81 -14.85
CA PHE A 175 -15.42 7.31 -15.53
C PHE A 175 -16.59 8.29 -15.47
N HIS A 176 -16.51 9.36 -14.66
CA HIS A 176 -17.47 10.46 -14.72
C HIS A 176 -17.44 11.08 -16.14
N PRO A 177 -18.60 11.49 -16.70
CA PRO A 177 -18.65 12.14 -18.01
C PRO A 177 -17.71 13.35 -18.16
N ASP A 178 -17.47 14.06 -17.05
CA ASP A 178 -16.59 15.24 -17.02
C ASP A 178 -15.11 14.89 -16.81
N ALA A 179 -14.76 13.65 -16.46
CA ALA A 179 -13.40 13.26 -16.08
C ALA A 179 -12.35 13.60 -17.15
N SER A 180 -12.67 13.39 -18.43
CA SER A 180 -11.76 13.74 -19.53
C SER A 180 -11.58 15.26 -19.68
N GLY A 181 -12.63 16.05 -19.40
CA GLY A 181 -12.54 17.51 -19.40
C GLY A 181 -11.70 18.03 -18.24
N ASP A 182 -11.94 17.50 -17.04
CA ASP A 182 -11.18 17.81 -15.84
C ASP A 182 -9.68 17.49 -16.02
N GLU A 183 -9.36 16.34 -16.61
CA GLU A 183 -7.98 15.94 -16.89
C GLU A 183 -7.28 16.92 -17.84
N VAL A 184 -7.98 17.42 -18.87
CA VAL A 184 -7.45 18.43 -19.79
C VAL A 184 -7.15 19.74 -19.06
N GLU A 185 -8.07 20.20 -18.21
CA GLU A 185 -7.87 21.44 -17.45
C GLU A 185 -6.73 21.32 -16.43
N VAL A 186 -6.63 20.19 -15.72
CA VAL A 186 -5.52 19.91 -14.79
C VAL A 186 -4.18 19.94 -15.53
N LYS A 187 -4.08 19.21 -16.65
CA LYS A 187 -2.85 19.19 -17.48
C LYS A 187 -2.50 20.58 -18.00
N ALA A 188 -3.48 21.33 -18.50
CA ALA A 188 -3.27 22.70 -18.96
C ALA A 188 -2.82 23.62 -17.81
N GLY A 189 -3.41 23.49 -16.62
CA GLY A 189 -3.02 24.22 -15.42
C GLY A 189 -1.57 23.97 -15.01
N ILE A 190 -1.11 22.71 -15.04
CA ILE A 190 0.29 22.34 -14.78
C ILE A 190 1.21 23.05 -15.79
N VAL A 191 0.96 22.90 -17.09
CA VAL A 191 1.80 23.51 -18.13
C VAL A 191 1.83 25.04 -18.02
N ARG A 192 0.68 25.68 -17.80
CA ARG A 192 0.59 27.15 -17.60
C ARG A 192 1.44 27.59 -16.41
N ARG A 193 1.38 26.87 -15.29
CA ARG A 193 2.20 27.15 -14.10
C ARG A 193 3.69 27.06 -14.41
N TYR A 194 4.13 26.00 -15.08
CA TYR A 194 5.54 25.86 -15.49
C TYR A 194 5.95 27.01 -16.43
N ALA A 195 5.15 27.32 -17.45
CA ALA A 195 5.46 28.38 -18.39
C ALA A 195 5.66 29.75 -17.71
N GLN A 196 4.85 30.07 -16.70
CA GLN A 196 4.98 31.31 -15.93
C GLN A 196 6.34 31.42 -15.23
N TYR A 197 6.77 30.38 -14.52
CA TYR A 197 8.04 30.42 -13.77
C TYR A 197 9.29 30.25 -14.64
N PHE A 198 9.20 29.56 -15.77
CA PHE A 198 10.35 29.31 -16.65
C PHE A 198 10.49 30.31 -17.80
N ALA A 199 9.45 31.11 -18.10
CA ALA A 199 9.58 32.23 -19.04
C ALA A 199 10.53 33.31 -18.50
N GLU A 200 10.51 33.56 -17.18
CA GLU A 200 11.42 34.50 -16.51
C GLU A 200 12.90 34.11 -16.65
N TRP A 201 13.21 32.82 -16.90
CA TRP A 201 14.58 32.34 -17.11
C TRP A 201 15.11 32.62 -18.52
N LYS A 202 14.24 32.88 -19.50
CA LYS A 202 14.69 33.19 -20.87
C LYS A 202 15.24 34.62 -21.01
N ASP A 203 14.91 35.49 -20.05
CA ASP A 203 15.32 36.90 -20.04
C ASP A 203 16.42 37.20 -18.99
N ALA A 204 16.99 36.16 -18.36
CA ALA A 204 18.08 36.21 -17.38
C ALA A 204 19.40 35.63 -17.93
#